data_AF-A0A3N1XB08-F1
#
_entry.id   AF-A0A3N1XB08-F1
#
_cell.length_a   1.000
_cell.length_b   1.000
_cell.length_c   1.000
_cell.angle_alpha   90.00
_cell.angle_beta   90.00
_cell.angle_gamma   90.00
#
_symmetry.space_group_name_H-M   'P 1'
#
loop_
_entity.id
_entity.type
_entity.pdbx_description
1 polymer ?
#
loop_
_entity_poly.entity_id
_entity_poly.type
_entity_poly.pdbx_seq_one_letter_code
_entity_poly.pdbx_strand_id
1 'polypeptide(L)'
;MDKIFNALGDKSRRYLLDLLYEKNGQSLTELSSNLEMSRQAVTKHLKILENASLIVPVWRGKEKLHYLNPVPLQLIYSRWISKFEESRLQGLYELKNILENNTQEVKMKGFMYQIVITSSAEKVWESLINPEFTRKFWFGRRVISDWKIGSAVSIMTPEEKEEVKGEVVDFQENKRLAYTWQVPGEEDEKVTTVVFELQEMGPMTKLTILHDIDADSAKFQQAAAGWTFILCGLKTFLETGTPMPSIPWNGKDNTK
;
A
#
# COMPACT_ATOMS: atom_id res chain seq x y z
N MET A 1 11.35 -3.43 22.92
CA MET A 1 11.10 -2.18 22.17
C MET A 1 10.73 -2.55 20.74
N ASP A 2 9.68 -1.95 20.20
CA ASP A 2 9.19 -2.21 18.84
C ASP A 2 10.34 -2.02 17.82
N LYS A 3 10.48 -2.95 16.88
CA LYS A 3 11.54 -2.91 15.85
C LYS A 3 11.45 -1.63 15.01
N ILE A 4 10.24 -1.10 14.85
CA ILE A 4 9.99 0.13 14.09
C ILE A 4 10.56 1.35 14.80
N PHE A 5 10.30 1.54 16.11
CA PHE A 5 10.85 2.70 16.85
C PHE A 5 12.37 2.68 16.89
N ASN A 6 12.98 1.50 17.07
CA ASN A 6 14.43 1.37 16.99
C ASN A 6 14.97 1.71 15.58
N ALA A 7 14.26 1.29 14.54
CA ALA A 7 14.61 1.64 13.16
C ALA A 7 14.46 3.15 12.89
N LEU A 8 13.49 3.84 13.47
CA LEU A 8 13.29 5.29 13.29
C LEU A 8 14.21 6.17 14.16
N GLY A 9 14.83 5.59 15.20
CA GLY A 9 15.66 6.33 16.15
C GLY A 9 16.95 6.96 15.57
N ASP A 10 17.30 6.70 14.32
CA ASP A 10 18.51 7.22 13.66
C ASP A 10 18.14 8.16 12.53
N LYS A 11 18.81 9.32 12.48
CA LYS A 11 18.57 10.37 11.47
C LYS A 11 18.80 9.88 10.04
N SER A 12 19.81 9.03 9.83
CA SER A 12 20.18 8.53 8.50
C SER A 12 19.15 7.55 7.98
N ARG A 13 18.55 6.75 8.88
CA ARG A 13 17.44 5.85 8.53
C ARG A 13 16.18 6.62 8.17
N ARG A 14 15.85 7.70 8.90
CA ARG A 14 14.74 8.60 8.54
C ARG A 14 14.98 9.26 7.19
N TYR A 15 16.18 9.79 6.97
CA TYR A 15 16.55 10.39 5.69
C TYR A 15 16.47 9.40 4.50
N LEU A 16 16.87 8.15 4.69
CA LEU A 16 16.69 7.11 3.65
C LEU A 16 15.21 6.85 3.34
N LEU A 17 14.33 6.90 4.34
CA LEU A 17 12.89 6.79 4.11
C LEU A 17 12.35 8.03 3.38
N ASP A 18 12.84 9.23 3.71
CA ASP A 18 12.49 10.46 3.01
C ASP A 18 12.92 10.39 1.53
N LEU A 19 14.14 9.92 1.25
CA LEU A 19 14.60 9.70 -0.13
C LEU A 19 13.71 8.71 -0.89
N LEU A 20 13.31 7.62 -0.23
CA LEU A 20 12.43 6.61 -0.82
C LEU A 20 10.97 7.10 -0.96
N TYR A 21 10.57 8.06 -0.13
CA TYR A 21 9.29 8.76 -0.26
C TYR A 21 9.30 9.65 -1.50
N GLU A 22 10.35 10.44 -1.70
CA GLU A 22 10.52 11.30 -2.89
C GLU A 22 10.64 10.48 -4.18
N LYS A 23 11.46 9.42 -4.16
CA LYS A 23 11.67 8.53 -5.31
C LYS A 23 11.71 7.08 -4.85
N ASN A 24 10.66 6.34 -5.15
CA ASN A 24 10.61 4.91 -4.87
C ASN A 24 11.46 4.09 -5.84
N GLY A 25 11.80 2.85 -5.45
CA GLY A 25 12.48 1.90 -6.32
C GLY A 25 13.95 2.23 -6.57
N GLN A 26 14.64 2.83 -5.60
CA GLN A 26 16.05 3.23 -5.74
C GLN A 26 17.02 2.08 -5.44
N SER A 27 18.10 2.02 -6.21
CA SER A 27 19.23 1.11 -5.99
C SER A 27 20.07 1.53 -4.78
N LEU A 28 20.90 0.60 -4.28
CA LEU A 28 21.87 0.92 -3.23
C LEU A 28 22.84 2.05 -3.67
N THR A 29 23.16 2.12 -4.97
CA THR A 29 24.07 3.14 -5.50
C THR A 29 23.44 4.53 -5.43
N GLU A 30 22.19 4.66 -5.89
CA GLU A 30 21.42 5.92 -5.82
C GLU A 30 21.18 6.36 -4.37
N LEU A 31 20.86 5.43 -3.47
CA LEU A 31 20.67 5.78 -2.06
C LEU A 31 21.99 6.18 -1.39
N SER A 32 23.11 5.57 -1.77
CA SER A 32 24.40 5.90 -1.17
C SER A 32 24.98 7.22 -1.67
N SER A 33 24.68 7.64 -2.91
CA SER A 33 25.17 8.93 -3.43
C SER A 33 24.60 10.15 -2.73
N ASN A 34 23.48 9.98 -2.02
CA ASN A 34 22.81 11.06 -1.27
C ASN A 34 23.22 11.14 0.20
N LEU A 35 24.15 10.30 0.68
CA LEU A 35 24.65 10.36 2.05
C LEU A 35 26.19 10.44 2.09
N GLU A 36 26.74 11.22 3.02
CA GLU A 36 28.20 11.37 3.24
C GLU A 36 28.88 10.14 3.87
N MET A 37 28.20 8.98 3.90
CA MET A 37 28.69 7.77 4.56
C MET A 37 29.06 6.67 3.57
N SER A 38 29.79 5.67 4.06
CA SER A 38 30.18 4.53 3.22
C SER A 38 28.96 3.71 2.77
N ARG A 39 29.05 3.11 1.57
CA ARG A 39 28.03 2.20 1.03
C ARG A 39 27.73 1.03 1.97
N GLN A 40 28.72 0.58 2.74
CA GLN A 40 28.57 -0.46 3.76
C GLN A 40 27.68 0.02 4.91
N ALA A 41 27.84 1.28 5.35
CA ALA A 41 26.98 1.88 6.38
C ALA A 41 25.53 2.00 5.90
N VAL A 42 25.31 2.47 4.66
CA VAL A 42 23.97 2.53 4.04
C VAL A 42 23.34 1.13 3.97
N THR A 43 24.10 0.12 3.56
CA THR A 43 23.61 -1.27 3.50
C THR A 43 23.14 -1.76 4.88
N LYS A 44 23.88 -1.44 5.94
CA LYS A 44 23.49 -1.78 7.32
C LYS A 44 22.19 -1.09 7.71
N HIS A 45 22.02 0.19 7.38
CA HIS A 45 20.78 0.91 7.62
C HIS A 45 19.60 0.34 6.86
N LEU A 46 19.76 0.04 5.57
CA LEU A 46 18.73 -0.60 4.76
C LEU A 46 18.33 -1.96 5.33
N LYS A 47 19.28 -2.76 5.84
CA LYS A 47 18.94 -4.04 6.47
C LYS A 47 18.11 -3.87 7.74
N ILE A 48 18.38 -2.83 8.55
CA ILE A 48 17.57 -2.51 9.73
C ILE A 48 16.14 -2.10 9.32
N LEU A 49 16.02 -1.23 8.31
CA LEU A 49 14.73 -0.80 7.78
C LEU A 49 13.93 -1.97 7.18
N GLU A 50 14.61 -2.86 6.44
CA GLU A 50 14.03 -4.08 5.85
C GLU A 50 13.53 -5.02 6.96
N ASN A 51 14.33 -5.22 8.01
CA ASN A 51 13.95 -6.05 9.16
C ASN A 51 12.77 -5.45 9.97
N ALA A 52 12.60 -4.13 9.93
CA ALA A 52 11.45 -3.43 10.50
C ALA A 52 10.26 -3.34 9.53
N SER A 53 10.38 -3.94 8.34
CA SER A 53 9.41 -3.87 7.25
C SER A 53 9.10 -2.45 6.77
N LEU A 54 9.94 -1.45 7.05
CA LEU A 54 9.78 -0.06 6.61
C LEU A 54 10.22 0.15 5.16
N ILE A 55 10.98 -0.79 4.61
CA ILE A 55 11.30 -0.86 3.18
C ILE A 55 11.11 -2.29 2.67
N VAL A 56 10.80 -2.44 1.40
CA VAL A 56 10.73 -3.73 0.70
C VAL A 56 11.74 -3.73 -0.45
N PRO A 57 12.67 -4.71 -0.49
CA PRO A 57 13.57 -4.85 -1.61
C PRO A 57 12.99 -5.72 -2.73
N VAL A 58 13.27 -5.35 -3.99
CA VAL A 58 12.93 -6.11 -5.20
C VAL A 58 14.16 -6.26 -6.07
N TRP A 59 14.38 -7.47 -6.58
CA TRP A 59 15.43 -7.70 -7.57
C TRP A 59 14.90 -7.38 -8.97
N ARG A 60 15.58 -6.47 -9.68
CA ARG A 60 15.33 -6.17 -11.09
C ARG A 60 16.62 -6.43 -11.87
N GLY A 61 16.69 -7.58 -12.53
CA GLY A 61 17.92 -8.04 -13.18
C GLY A 61 19.04 -8.27 -12.15
N LYS A 62 20.15 -7.54 -12.30
CA LYS A 62 21.30 -7.60 -11.36
C LYS A 62 21.22 -6.59 -10.22
N GLU A 63 20.20 -5.72 -10.21
CA GLU A 63 20.07 -4.65 -9.24
C GLU A 63 19.01 -4.96 -8.17
N LYS A 64 19.32 -4.60 -6.92
CA LYS A 64 18.38 -4.66 -5.79
C LYS A 64 17.82 -3.25 -5.56
N LEU A 65 16.56 -3.05 -5.91
CA LEU A 65 15.81 -1.80 -5.74
C LEU A 65 15.06 -1.83 -4.42
N HIS A 66 14.92 -0.67 -3.77
CA HIS A 66 14.27 -0.55 -2.46
C HIS A 66 13.05 0.35 -2.59
N TYR A 67 11.95 -0.06 -1.97
CA TYR A 67 10.68 0.66 -1.96
C TYR A 67 10.28 0.97 -0.52
N LEU A 68 9.74 2.16 -0.26
CA LEU A 68 9.16 2.55 1.00
C LEU A 68 7.91 1.72 1.30
N ASN A 69 7.80 1.20 2.52
CA ASN A 69 6.61 0.52 3.01
C ASN A 69 6.00 1.30 4.18
N PRO A 70 4.91 2.07 3.94
CA PRO A 70 4.29 2.90 4.99
C PRO A 70 3.38 2.09 5.93
N VAL A 71 3.03 0.84 5.58
CA VAL A 71 2.08 0.01 6.33
C VAL A 71 2.44 -0.14 7.82
N PRO A 72 3.70 -0.44 8.21
CA PRO A 72 4.05 -0.55 9.63
C PRO A 72 3.90 0.76 10.40
N LEU A 73 4.14 1.91 9.75
CA LEU A 73 3.94 3.22 10.37
C LEU A 73 2.45 3.51 10.60
N GLN A 74 1.62 3.20 9.61
CA GLN A 74 0.17 3.37 9.73
C GLN A 74 -0.42 2.50 10.83
N LEU A 75 0.09 1.27 11.02
CA LEU A 75 -0.33 0.39 12.12
C LEU A 75 0.00 0.98 13.50
N ILE A 76 1.15 1.63 13.67
CA ILE A 76 1.49 2.32 14.92
C ILE A 76 0.56 3.53 15.12
N TYR A 77 0.38 4.31 14.07
CA TYR A 77 -0.50 5.47 14.08
C TYR A 77 -1.94 5.06 14.47
N SER A 78 -2.51 4.04 13.83
CA SER A 78 -3.88 3.58 14.10
C SER A 78 -4.04 2.94 15.47
N ARG A 79 -2.99 2.33 16.02
CA ARG A 79 -3.02 1.69 17.34
C ARG A 79 -2.99 2.72 18.48
N TRP A 80 -2.18 3.77 18.34
CA TRP A 80 -1.84 4.69 19.42
C TRP A 80 -2.23 6.15 19.17
N ILE A 81 -1.98 6.68 17.97
CA ILE A 81 -2.10 8.13 17.68
C ILE A 81 -3.52 8.51 17.26
N SER A 82 -4.23 7.64 16.53
CA SER A 82 -5.62 7.83 16.12
C SER A 82 -6.57 8.19 17.28
N LYS A 83 -6.29 7.65 18.47
CA LYS A 83 -7.04 7.88 19.72
C LYS A 83 -6.93 9.30 20.26
N PHE A 84 -5.94 10.08 19.79
CA PHE A 84 -5.69 11.45 20.21
C PHE A 84 -6.09 12.49 19.14
N GLU A 85 -6.38 12.04 17.92
CA GLU A 85 -6.64 12.91 16.76
C GLU A 85 -8.12 13.16 16.46
N GLU A 86 -9.04 12.56 17.22
CA GLU A 86 -10.50 12.77 17.13
C GLU A 86 -10.94 14.25 17.28
N SER A 87 -10.03 15.19 17.55
CA SER A 87 -10.35 16.61 17.76
C SER A 87 -9.54 17.63 16.94
N ARG A 88 -8.60 17.25 16.04
CA ARG A 88 -7.64 18.25 15.45
C ARG A 88 -7.27 18.15 13.96
N LEU A 89 -8.03 17.45 13.11
CA LEU A 89 -7.62 17.21 11.72
C LEU A 89 -8.24 18.11 10.64
N GLN A 90 -9.20 18.98 10.95
CA GLN A 90 -9.80 19.87 9.93
C GLN A 90 -8.81 20.92 9.37
N GLY A 91 -7.87 21.42 10.17
CA GLY A 91 -6.99 22.54 9.78
C GLY A 91 -5.72 22.18 9.01
N LEU A 92 -5.31 20.90 8.97
CA LEU A 92 -4.06 20.46 8.33
C LEU A 92 -4.22 20.15 6.84
N TYR A 93 -5.43 19.82 6.40
CA TYR A 93 -5.74 19.53 5.00
C TYR A 93 -5.67 20.76 4.10
N GLU A 94 -5.98 21.94 4.62
CA GLU A 94 -6.01 23.19 3.84
C GLU A 94 -4.60 23.72 3.50
N LEU A 95 -3.61 23.47 4.35
CA LEU A 95 -2.24 23.94 4.15
C LEU A 95 -1.42 23.09 3.17
N LYS A 96 -1.75 21.79 3.04
CA LYS A 96 -1.03 20.87 2.16
C LYS A 96 -1.29 21.17 0.67
N ASN A 97 -2.51 21.55 0.32
CA ASN A 97 -2.91 21.77 -1.07
C ASN A 97 -2.25 22.97 -1.75
N ILE A 98 -1.66 23.90 -0.98
CA ILE A 98 -1.05 25.12 -1.54
C ILE A 98 0.40 24.88 -2.00
N LEU A 99 1.06 23.83 -1.50
CA LEU A 99 2.53 23.71 -1.62
C LEU A 99 3.02 22.78 -2.76
N GLU A 100 2.14 21.98 -3.38
CA GLU A 100 2.57 20.87 -4.26
C GLU A 100 2.70 21.22 -5.76
N ASN A 101 2.58 22.49 -6.17
CA ASN A 101 2.73 22.90 -7.58
C ASN A 101 4.15 23.40 -7.92
N ASN A 102 5.14 22.51 -8.15
CA ASN A 102 6.22 22.75 -9.15
C ASN A 102 7.25 21.60 -9.32
N THR A 103 7.42 21.19 -10.60
CA THR A 103 8.62 20.61 -11.27
C THR A 103 8.64 19.09 -11.55
N GLN A 104 8.77 18.74 -12.84
CA GLN A 104 8.92 17.40 -13.44
C GLN A 104 10.40 17.02 -13.66
N GLU A 105 10.79 15.75 -13.47
CA GLU A 105 11.27 14.83 -14.55
C GLU A 105 11.75 13.42 -14.06
N VAL A 106 11.47 12.41 -14.92
CA VAL A 106 11.87 10.98 -14.99
C VAL A 106 11.33 10.01 -13.91
N LYS A 107 10.12 9.44 -14.12
CA LYS A 107 9.43 8.51 -13.20
C LYS A 107 9.42 7.04 -13.61
N MET A 108 9.82 6.18 -12.68
CA MET A 108 9.39 4.78 -12.62
C MET A 108 8.03 4.73 -11.91
N LYS A 109 7.06 4.03 -12.50
CA LYS A 109 5.62 4.15 -12.21
C LYS A 109 5.14 3.06 -11.24
N GLY A 110 4.57 3.44 -10.09
CA GLY A 110 3.89 2.53 -9.15
C GLY A 110 4.42 2.55 -7.71
N PHE A 111 3.67 1.95 -6.79
CA PHE A 111 4.11 1.64 -5.42
C PHE A 111 3.95 0.14 -5.11
N MET A 112 4.71 -0.33 -4.12
CA MET A 112 4.66 -1.71 -3.67
C MET A 112 4.63 -1.77 -2.14
N TYR A 113 3.65 -2.47 -1.59
CA TYR A 113 3.47 -2.66 -0.16
C TYR A 113 3.60 -4.12 0.23
N GLN A 114 4.06 -4.35 1.45
CA GLN A 114 4.18 -5.69 2.00
C GLN A 114 3.69 -5.74 3.43
N ILE A 115 2.96 -6.80 3.75
CA ILE A 115 2.46 -7.05 5.09
C ILE A 115 2.60 -8.54 5.40
N VAL A 116 2.97 -8.85 6.64
CA VAL A 116 2.95 -10.23 7.16
C VAL A 116 1.71 -10.38 8.02
N ILE A 117 0.91 -11.38 7.71
CA ILE A 117 -0.36 -11.69 8.38
C ILE A 117 -0.22 -13.05 9.05
N THR A 118 -0.60 -13.14 10.32
CA THR A 118 -0.60 -14.39 11.10
C THR A 118 -1.83 -15.23 10.76
N SER A 119 -1.90 -15.66 9.50
CA SER A 119 -2.97 -16.48 8.93
C SER A 119 -2.43 -17.32 7.76
N SER A 120 -3.12 -18.41 7.41
CA SER A 120 -2.72 -19.27 6.29
C SER A 120 -2.91 -18.57 4.94
N ALA A 121 -2.17 -19.02 3.93
CA ALA A 121 -2.26 -18.45 2.59
C ALA A 121 -3.68 -18.61 2.03
N GLU A 122 -4.37 -19.73 2.33
CA GLU A 122 -5.75 -19.94 1.87
C GLU A 122 -6.72 -18.92 2.47
N LYS A 123 -6.60 -18.61 3.76
CA LYS A 123 -7.47 -17.61 4.41
C LYS A 123 -7.22 -16.19 3.90
N VAL A 124 -5.94 -15.84 3.67
CA VAL A 124 -5.59 -14.54 3.07
C VAL A 124 -6.15 -14.47 1.65
N TRP A 125 -5.98 -15.54 0.86
CA TRP A 125 -6.49 -15.64 -0.50
C TRP A 125 -8.02 -15.51 -0.56
N GLU A 126 -8.73 -16.32 0.22
CA GLU A 126 -10.20 -16.28 0.31
C GLU A 126 -10.70 -14.88 0.68
N SER A 127 -9.99 -14.17 1.57
CA SER A 127 -10.34 -12.82 1.97
C SER A 127 -10.18 -11.78 0.85
N LEU A 128 -9.32 -12.03 -0.14
CA LEU A 128 -9.13 -11.15 -1.30
C LEU A 128 -10.20 -11.36 -2.39
N ILE A 129 -10.70 -12.59 -2.53
CA ILE A 129 -11.58 -12.96 -3.65
C ILE A 129 -13.06 -13.10 -3.28
N ASN A 130 -13.38 -13.16 -1.98
CA ASN A 130 -14.76 -13.31 -1.51
C ASN A 130 -15.39 -11.94 -1.20
N PRO A 131 -16.52 -11.58 -1.84
CA PRO A 131 -17.27 -10.35 -1.57
C PRO A 131 -17.63 -10.15 -0.09
N GLU A 132 -17.97 -11.23 0.62
CA GLU A 132 -18.37 -11.17 2.03
C GLU A 132 -17.22 -10.84 2.97
N PHE A 133 -15.98 -11.18 2.58
CA PHE A 133 -14.79 -10.80 3.33
C PHE A 133 -14.28 -9.42 2.94
N THR A 134 -14.21 -9.11 1.64
CA THR A 134 -13.74 -7.80 1.15
C THR A 134 -14.57 -6.66 1.76
N ARG A 135 -15.89 -6.83 1.89
CA ARG A 135 -16.77 -5.86 2.57
C ARG A 135 -16.34 -5.49 3.99
N LYS A 136 -15.73 -6.43 4.72
CA LYS A 136 -15.40 -6.25 6.15
C LYS A 136 -14.18 -5.35 6.38
N PHE A 137 -13.19 -5.37 5.48
CA PHE A 137 -11.95 -4.61 5.65
C PHE A 137 -11.72 -3.55 4.57
N TRP A 138 -12.45 -3.60 3.45
CA TRP A 138 -12.32 -2.68 2.32
C TRP A 138 -13.40 -1.60 2.34
N PHE A 139 -13.67 -1.02 3.52
CA PHE A 139 -14.64 0.07 3.69
C PHE A 139 -16.04 -0.25 3.15
N GLY A 140 -16.52 -1.49 3.32
CA GLY A 140 -17.82 -1.92 2.80
C GLY A 140 -17.85 -2.26 1.31
N ARG A 141 -16.75 -2.10 0.58
CA ARG A 141 -16.67 -2.43 -0.86
C ARG A 141 -16.60 -3.93 -1.08
N ARG A 142 -17.22 -4.39 -2.16
CA ARG A 142 -17.21 -5.80 -2.59
C ARG A 142 -16.45 -5.93 -3.88
N VAL A 143 -15.48 -6.83 -3.91
CA VAL A 143 -14.79 -7.21 -5.15
C VAL A 143 -15.49 -8.42 -5.74
N ILE A 144 -15.98 -8.29 -6.97
CA ILE A 144 -16.80 -9.29 -7.64
C ILE A 144 -16.11 -9.71 -8.94
N SER A 145 -15.90 -11.02 -9.10
CA SER A 145 -15.44 -11.65 -10.33
C SER A 145 -15.74 -13.14 -10.26
N ASP A 146 -15.72 -13.84 -11.40
CA ASP A 146 -15.69 -15.32 -11.43
C ASP A 146 -14.25 -15.87 -11.36
N TRP A 147 -13.27 -14.97 -11.30
CA TRP A 147 -11.85 -15.25 -11.06
C TRP A 147 -11.18 -16.16 -12.10
N LYS A 148 -11.58 -16.01 -13.37
CA LYS A 148 -10.86 -16.61 -14.51
C LYS A 148 -10.09 -15.53 -15.26
N ILE A 149 -8.96 -15.91 -15.84
CA ILE A 149 -8.19 -15.00 -16.70
C ILE A 149 -9.11 -14.50 -17.83
N GLY A 150 -9.14 -13.18 -18.03
CA GLY A 150 -10.02 -12.50 -18.99
C GLY A 150 -11.38 -12.09 -18.43
N SER A 151 -11.72 -12.47 -17.19
CA SER A 151 -13.01 -12.13 -16.60
C SER A 151 -13.04 -10.71 -16.04
N ALA A 152 -14.21 -10.10 -16.09
CA ALA A 152 -14.43 -8.79 -15.50
C ALA A 152 -14.25 -8.85 -13.96
N VAL A 153 -13.59 -7.81 -13.43
CA VAL A 153 -13.47 -7.52 -12.01
C VAL A 153 -14.20 -6.21 -11.76
N SER A 154 -15.18 -6.22 -10.86
CA SER A 154 -15.94 -5.03 -10.46
C SER A 154 -15.79 -4.79 -8.97
N ILE A 155 -15.38 -3.58 -8.59
CA ILE A 155 -15.38 -3.14 -7.19
C ILE A 155 -16.62 -2.28 -6.98
N MET A 156 -17.55 -2.81 -6.20
CA MET A 156 -18.83 -2.19 -5.90
C MET A 156 -18.77 -1.45 -4.56
N THR A 157 -19.27 -0.22 -4.52
CA THR A 157 -19.46 0.53 -3.27
C THR A 157 -20.63 -0.03 -2.46
N PRO A 158 -20.77 0.35 -1.16
CA PRO A 158 -21.94 -0.02 -0.36
C PRO A 158 -23.28 0.43 -0.96
N GLU A 159 -23.28 1.45 -1.81
CA GLU A 159 -24.44 1.99 -2.52
C GLU A 159 -24.68 1.32 -3.89
N GLU A 160 -24.05 0.16 -4.14
CA GLU A 160 -24.19 -0.60 -5.39
C GLU A 160 -23.72 0.15 -6.65
N LYS A 161 -22.79 1.10 -6.48
CA LYS A 161 -22.13 1.77 -7.62
C LYS A 161 -20.82 1.07 -7.96
N GLU A 162 -20.57 0.85 -9.25
CA GLU A 162 -19.27 0.39 -9.73
C GLU A 162 -18.26 1.55 -9.67
N GLU A 163 -17.23 1.40 -8.83
CA GLU A 163 -16.17 2.41 -8.62
C GLU A 163 -14.90 2.06 -9.40
N VAL A 164 -14.66 0.77 -9.61
CA VAL A 164 -13.52 0.27 -10.37
C VAL A 164 -13.98 -0.88 -11.24
N LYS A 165 -13.58 -0.83 -12.50
CA LYS A 165 -13.73 -1.90 -13.47
C LYS A 165 -12.35 -2.38 -13.89
N GLY A 166 -12.23 -3.69 -14.06
CA GLY A 166 -11.00 -4.35 -14.40
C GLY A 166 -11.23 -5.67 -15.11
N GLU A 167 -10.13 -6.33 -15.44
CA GLU A 167 -10.07 -7.63 -16.06
C GLU A 167 -8.98 -8.46 -15.38
N VAL A 168 -9.24 -9.73 -15.08
CA VAL A 168 -8.25 -10.63 -14.48
C VAL A 168 -7.15 -10.93 -15.50
N VAL A 169 -5.91 -10.59 -15.13
CA VAL A 169 -4.70 -10.79 -15.95
C VAL A 169 -3.93 -12.04 -15.54
N ASP A 170 -3.92 -12.38 -14.26
CA ASP A 170 -3.24 -13.56 -13.71
C ASP A 170 -4.03 -14.12 -12.54
N PHE A 171 -4.17 -15.45 -12.48
CA PHE A 171 -4.84 -16.15 -11.40
C PHE A 171 -4.14 -17.47 -11.10
N GLN A 172 -3.42 -17.49 -9.98
CA GLN A 172 -2.77 -18.67 -9.43
C GLN A 172 -3.22 -18.81 -7.98
N GLU A 173 -4.09 -19.79 -7.76
CA GLU A 173 -4.74 -20.04 -6.47
C GLU A 173 -3.72 -20.04 -5.31
N ASN A 174 -4.03 -19.30 -4.24
CA ASN A 174 -3.22 -19.12 -3.04
C ASN A 174 -1.81 -18.55 -3.25
N LYS A 175 -1.49 -18.05 -4.45
CA LYS A 175 -0.13 -17.58 -4.80
C LYS A 175 -0.10 -16.21 -5.41
N ARG A 176 -0.93 -15.95 -6.44
CA ARG A 176 -0.82 -14.72 -7.22
C ARG A 176 -2.14 -14.36 -7.90
N LEU A 177 -2.56 -13.11 -7.75
CA LEU A 177 -3.72 -12.55 -8.42
C LEU A 177 -3.30 -11.23 -9.06
N ALA A 178 -3.60 -11.03 -10.34
CA ALA A 178 -3.44 -9.73 -10.99
C ALA A 178 -4.69 -9.36 -11.76
N TYR A 179 -5.11 -8.11 -11.67
CA TYR A 179 -6.19 -7.57 -12.48
C TYR A 179 -5.94 -6.11 -12.83
N THR A 180 -6.51 -5.67 -13.95
CA THR A 180 -6.45 -4.28 -14.37
C THR A 180 -7.36 -3.40 -13.50
N TRP A 181 -7.07 -2.11 -13.46
CA TRP A 181 -7.76 -1.13 -12.64
C TRP A 181 -8.07 0.11 -13.49
N GLN A 182 -9.36 0.36 -13.67
CA GLN A 182 -9.87 1.52 -14.38
C GLN A 182 -11.09 2.08 -13.64
N VAL A 183 -11.17 3.40 -13.51
CA VAL A 183 -12.33 4.05 -12.91
C VAL A 183 -13.38 4.30 -14.00
N PRO A 184 -14.64 3.85 -13.84
CA PRO A 184 -15.69 4.08 -14.81
C PRO A 184 -15.93 5.57 -15.07
N GLY A 185 -15.98 5.97 -16.34
CA GLY A 185 -16.15 7.37 -16.77
C GLY A 185 -14.84 8.09 -17.08
N GLU A 186 -13.69 7.45 -16.91
CA GLU A 186 -12.36 7.99 -17.21
C GLU A 186 -11.67 7.10 -18.27
N GLU A 187 -12.32 6.96 -19.43
CA GLU A 187 -11.87 6.07 -20.51
C GLU A 187 -10.56 6.53 -21.17
N ASP A 188 -10.29 7.84 -21.13
CA ASP A 188 -9.05 8.44 -21.63
C ASP A 188 -7.85 8.24 -20.69
N GLU A 189 -8.08 7.76 -19.47
CA GLU A 189 -6.99 7.49 -18.52
C GLU A 189 -6.33 6.13 -18.77
N LYS A 190 -5.02 6.09 -18.51
CA LYS A 190 -4.24 4.87 -18.66
C LYS A 190 -4.73 3.83 -17.65
N VAL A 191 -5.15 2.67 -18.17
CA VAL A 191 -5.44 1.48 -17.36
C VAL A 191 -4.20 1.07 -16.56
N THR A 192 -4.36 0.94 -15.25
CA THR A 192 -3.33 0.43 -14.34
C THR A 192 -3.59 -1.04 -14.03
N THR A 193 -2.67 -1.68 -13.30
CA THR A 193 -2.69 -3.08 -12.92
C THR A 193 -2.34 -3.18 -11.44
N VAL A 194 -3.14 -3.97 -10.72
CA VAL A 194 -2.87 -4.34 -9.34
C VAL A 194 -2.49 -5.82 -9.31
N VAL A 195 -1.39 -6.13 -8.61
CA VAL A 195 -0.87 -7.47 -8.43
C VAL A 195 -0.78 -7.78 -6.94
N PHE A 196 -1.30 -8.93 -6.55
CA PHE A 196 -1.18 -9.52 -5.23
C PHE A 196 -0.30 -10.77 -5.34
N GLU A 197 0.72 -10.86 -4.51
CA GLU A 197 1.57 -12.05 -4.37
C GLU A 197 1.54 -12.52 -2.91
N LEU A 198 1.22 -13.79 -2.73
CA LEU A 198 1.19 -14.46 -1.44
C LEU A 198 2.40 -15.38 -1.34
N GLN A 199 3.14 -15.26 -0.25
CA GLN A 199 4.21 -16.18 0.11
C GLN A 199 3.92 -16.76 1.49
N GLU A 200 3.73 -18.08 1.54
CA GLU A 200 3.56 -18.81 2.79
C GLU A 200 4.86 -18.80 3.60
N MET A 201 4.73 -18.59 4.91
CA MET A 201 5.81 -18.49 5.88
C MET A 201 5.44 -19.25 7.17
N GLY A 202 5.04 -20.52 7.02
CA GLY A 202 4.57 -21.35 8.13
C GLY A 202 3.18 -20.91 8.59
N PRO A 203 2.97 -20.52 9.87
CA PRO A 203 1.66 -20.06 10.34
C PRO A 203 1.31 -18.63 9.87
N MET A 204 2.19 -18.00 9.09
CA MET A 204 2.05 -16.64 8.60
C MET A 204 2.09 -16.63 7.07
N THR A 205 1.49 -15.61 6.48
CA THR A 205 1.52 -15.34 5.05
C THR A 205 2.02 -13.92 4.82
N LYS A 206 3.00 -13.78 3.93
CA LYS A 206 3.46 -12.48 3.46
C LYS A 206 2.68 -12.13 2.19
N LEU A 207 1.89 -11.07 2.28
CA LEU A 207 1.16 -10.50 1.15
C LEU A 207 1.94 -9.30 0.61
N THR A 208 2.22 -9.30 -0.69
CA THR A 208 2.82 -8.19 -1.41
C THR A 208 1.80 -7.65 -2.41
N ILE A 209 1.56 -6.34 -2.39
CA ILE A 209 0.73 -5.63 -3.37
C ILE A 209 1.61 -4.73 -4.20
N LEU A 210 1.46 -4.79 -5.52
CA LEU A 210 2.06 -3.88 -6.48
C LEU A 210 0.93 -3.19 -7.25
N HIS A 211 0.97 -1.87 -7.35
CA HIS A 211 0.07 -1.10 -8.21
C HIS A 211 0.92 -0.21 -9.13
N ASP A 212 0.83 -0.40 -10.45
CA ASP A 212 1.63 0.29 -11.47
C ASP A 212 1.11 1.71 -11.84
N ILE A 213 0.53 2.40 -10.87
CA ILE A 213 0.00 3.76 -11.04
C ILE A 213 1.13 4.80 -11.12
N ASP A 214 1.00 5.75 -12.05
CA ASP A 214 2.01 6.79 -12.23
C ASP A 214 2.18 7.61 -10.94
N ALA A 215 3.41 7.76 -10.46
CA ALA A 215 3.69 8.49 -9.24
C ALA A 215 3.47 10.01 -9.39
N ASP A 216 3.26 10.52 -10.60
CA ASP A 216 2.81 11.90 -10.87
C ASP A 216 1.28 12.04 -10.87
N SER A 217 0.53 10.94 -10.84
CA SER A 217 -0.92 11.00 -10.84
C SER A 217 -1.43 11.61 -9.54
N ALA A 218 -2.40 12.52 -9.64
CA ALA A 218 -3.17 13.01 -8.49
C ALA A 218 -3.82 11.85 -7.69
N LYS A 219 -4.02 10.70 -8.33
CA LYS A 219 -4.60 9.48 -7.72
C LYS A 219 -3.55 8.61 -7.03
N PHE A 220 -2.25 8.82 -7.24
CA PHE A 220 -1.20 8.02 -6.62
C PHE A 220 -1.29 8.06 -5.09
N GLN A 221 -1.36 9.27 -4.52
CA GLN A 221 -1.42 9.47 -3.07
C GLN A 221 -2.73 8.91 -2.48
N GLN A 222 -3.85 9.11 -3.18
CA GLN A 222 -5.15 8.57 -2.76
C GLN A 222 -5.16 7.04 -2.78
N ALA A 223 -4.64 6.43 -3.85
CA ALA A 223 -4.53 4.98 -3.98
C ALA A 223 -3.57 4.42 -2.92
N ALA A 224 -2.39 5.01 -2.77
CA ALA A 224 -1.38 4.66 -1.76
C ALA A 224 -1.97 4.68 -0.33
N ALA A 225 -2.65 5.76 0.03
CA ALA A 225 -3.34 5.87 1.32
C ALA A 225 -4.42 4.80 1.47
N GLY A 226 -5.30 4.63 0.47
CA GLY A 226 -6.37 3.63 0.47
C GLY A 226 -5.85 2.20 0.69
N TRP A 227 -4.84 1.79 -0.08
CA TRP A 227 -4.20 0.47 0.05
C TRP A 227 -3.60 0.23 1.42
N THR A 228 -3.01 1.26 2.02
CA THR A 228 -2.46 1.17 3.38
C THR A 228 -3.56 0.80 4.39
N PHE A 229 -4.72 1.46 4.34
CA PHE A 229 -5.84 1.15 5.23
C PHE A 229 -6.45 -0.23 4.95
N ILE A 230 -6.61 -0.61 3.68
CA ILE A 230 -7.15 -1.92 3.28
C ILE A 230 -6.25 -3.04 3.82
N LEU A 231 -4.93 -2.92 3.65
CA LEU A 231 -3.96 -3.89 4.15
C LEU A 231 -3.96 -4.00 5.67
N CYS A 232 -4.01 -2.86 6.37
CA CYS A 232 -4.13 -2.86 7.82
C CYS A 232 -5.44 -3.53 8.26
N GLY A 233 -6.55 -3.23 7.59
CA GLY A 233 -7.88 -3.77 7.91
C GLY A 233 -7.93 -5.28 7.70
N LEU A 234 -7.35 -5.76 6.59
CA LEU A 234 -7.22 -7.18 6.27
C LEU A 234 -6.42 -7.92 7.35
N LYS A 235 -5.25 -7.39 7.73
CA LYS A 235 -4.43 -7.99 8.78
C LYS A 235 -5.17 -8.03 10.11
N THR A 236 -5.78 -6.92 10.54
CA THR A 236 -6.54 -6.89 11.79
C THR A 236 -7.67 -7.92 11.75
N PHE A 237 -8.50 -7.91 10.69
CA PHE A 237 -9.61 -8.86 10.54
C PHE A 237 -9.14 -10.32 10.62
N LEU A 238 -8.05 -10.67 9.94
CA LEU A 238 -7.55 -12.04 9.91
C LEU A 238 -6.87 -12.47 11.22
N GLU A 239 -6.22 -11.55 11.94
CA GLU A 239 -5.49 -11.88 13.17
C GLU A 239 -6.36 -11.82 14.42
N THR A 240 -7.41 -10.99 14.44
CA THR A 240 -8.28 -10.80 15.60
C THR A 240 -9.69 -11.33 15.40
N GLY A 241 -10.09 -11.62 14.16
CA GLY A 241 -11.47 -11.96 13.81
C GLY A 241 -12.42 -10.76 13.77
N THR A 242 -11.93 -9.54 14.08
CA THR A 242 -12.71 -8.31 14.12
C THR A 242 -12.15 -7.29 13.14
N PRO A 243 -12.98 -6.59 12.34
CA PRO A 243 -12.48 -5.55 11.45
C PRO A 243 -11.90 -4.38 12.26
N MET A 244 -10.96 -3.63 11.67
CA MET A 244 -10.54 -2.35 12.26
C MET A 244 -11.76 -1.44 12.47
N PRO A 245 -11.81 -0.66 13.56
CA PRO A 245 -12.83 0.37 13.73
C PRO A 245 -12.83 1.27 12.49
N SER A 246 -13.92 1.29 11.74
CA SER A 246 -14.02 2.14 10.56
C SER A 246 -14.11 3.59 11.01
N ILE A 247 -13.16 4.43 10.61
CA ILE A 247 -13.45 5.85 10.47
C ILE A 247 -14.44 5.93 9.30
N PRO A 248 -15.66 6.45 9.48
CA PRO A 248 -16.60 6.59 8.38
C PRO A 248 -15.97 7.46 7.29
N TRP A 249 -15.68 6.87 6.12
CA TRP A 249 -15.30 7.64 4.94
C TRP A 249 -16.58 8.25 4.37
N ASN A 250 -16.90 9.49 4.76
CA ASN A 250 -18.00 10.24 4.16
C ASN A 250 -17.51 10.88 2.85
N GLY A 251 -17.66 10.15 1.75
CA GLY A 251 -17.23 10.58 0.42
C GLY A 251 -18.00 11.78 -0.16
N LYS A 252 -19.00 12.37 0.53
CA LYS A 252 -19.71 13.60 0.15
C LYS A 252 -20.39 14.26 1.36
N ASP A 253 -20.04 15.52 1.67
CA ASP A 253 -20.95 16.69 1.67
C ASP A 253 -20.21 17.94 2.17
N ASN A 254 -19.62 18.68 1.22
CA ASN A 254 -19.31 20.10 1.40
C ASN A 254 -20.46 20.92 0.81
N THR A 255 -21.59 20.92 1.50
CA THR A 255 -22.60 21.96 1.37
C THR A 255 -23.21 22.27 2.72
N LYS A 256 -22.56 23.17 3.47
CA LYS A 256 -23.15 24.40 4.01
C LYS A 256 -22.10 25.20 4.76
#